data_AF-A0A7C9CVI5-F1
#
_entry.id   AF-A0A7C9CVI5-F1
#
_cell.length_a   1.000
_cell.length_b   1.000
_cell.length_c   1.000
_cell.angle_alpha   90.00
_cell.angle_beta   90.00
_cell.angle_gamma   90.00
#
_symmetry.space_group_name_H-M   'P 1'
#
loop_
_entity.id
_entity.type
_entity.pdbx_description
1 polymer ?
#
loop_
_entity_poly.entity_id
_entity_poly.type
_entity_poly.pdbx_seq_one_letter_code
_entity_poly.pdbx_strand_id
1 'polypeptide(L)'
;SYKVFPEAFPDKFKSVEILEGDGKAPGSVRLVKYGEGLPLITTSKEKIEAVDEANKTMAYSVIDGELISFYKTFKAQAAVVPKGEGSLVKWSCEFEKAQEETPNPDLFKDFAVKTFHDLDAYLLKA
;
A
#
# COMPACT_ATOMS: atom_id res chain seq x y z
N SER A 1 -6.87 10.28 -0.98
CA SER A 1 -6.73 10.52 -2.43
C SER A 1 -5.56 9.70 -2.95
N TYR A 2 -5.68 8.97 -4.06
CA TYR A 2 -4.61 8.10 -4.62
C TYR A 2 -3.38 8.88 -5.11
N LYS A 3 -3.51 10.21 -5.25
CA LYS A 3 -2.45 11.11 -5.72
C LYS A 3 -1.46 11.54 -4.63
N VAL A 4 -1.84 11.40 -3.35
CA VAL A 4 -1.04 11.94 -2.22
C VAL A 4 0.35 11.35 -2.20
N PHE A 5 0.50 10.03 -2.40
CA PHE A 5 1.81 9.38 -2.33
C PHE A 5 2.77 9.81 -3.45
N PRO A 6 2.39 9.79 -4.75
CA PRO A 6 3.30 10.28 -5.79
C PRO A 6 3.56 11.79 -5.73
N GLU A 7 2.62 12.59 -5.22
CA GLU A 7 2.83 14.05 -5.04
C GLU A 7 3.78 14.35 -3.87
N ALA A 8 3.59 13.68 -2.73
CA ALA A 8 4.41 13.90 -1.53
C ALA A 8 5.77 13.19 -1.59
N PHE A 9 5.85 12.04 -2.26
CA PHE A 9 7.04 11.16 -2.28
C PHE A 9 7.38 10.64 -3.68
N PRO A 10 7.68 11.51 -4.67
CA PRO A 10 7.97 11.12 -6.05
C PRO A 10 9.20 10.20 -6.20
N ASP A 11 10.07 10.15 -5.19
CA ASP A 11 11.22 9.23 -5.16
C ASP A 11 10.82 7.80 -4.79
N LYS A 12 9.72 7.64 -4.02
CA LYS A 12 9.19 6.34 -3.60
C LYS A 12 8.05 5.84 -4.48
N PHE A 13 7.22 6.75 -4.97
CA PHE A 13 6.04 6.47 -5.79
C PHE A 13 6.13 7.31 -7.06
N LYS A 14 6.35 6.66 -8.20
CA LYS A 14 6.42 7.35 -9.50
C LYS A 14 5.04 7.71 -10.02
N SER A 15 4.07 6.80 -9.89
CA SER A 15 2.69 7.05 -10.26
C SER A 15 1.73 6.07 -9.58
N VAL A 16 0.46 6.47 -9.54
CA VAL A 16 -0.67 5.57 -9.29
C VAL A 16 -1.65 5.76 -10.43
N GLU A 17 -1.78 4.75 -11.28
CA GLU A 17 -2.64 4.75 -12.46
C GLU A 17 -3.92 4.00 -12.16
N ILE A 18 -5.07 4.56 -12.51
CA ILE A 18 -6.37 3.88 -12.38
C ILE A 18 -6.59 3.08 -13.65
N LEU A 19 -6.74 1.76 -13.49
CA LEU A 19 -7.01 0.85 -14.61
C LEU A 19 -8.50 0.54 -14.72
N GLU A 20 -9.19 0.42 -13.59
CA GLU A 20 -10.64 0.17 -13.53
C GLU A 20 -11.25 0.94 -12.35
N GLY A 21 -12.48 1.43 -12.53
CA GLY A 21 -13.21 2.17 -11.50
C GLY A 21 -12.71 3.60 -11.28
N ASP A 22 -12.82 4.08 -10.04
CA ASP A 22 -12.46 5.45 -9.65
C ASP A 22 -11.17 5.55 -8.81
N GLY A 23 -10.54 4.39 -8.54
CA GLY A 23 -9.34 4.26 -7.74
C GLY A 23 -9.56 4.39 -6.22
N LYS A 24 -10.81 4.42 -5.76
CA LYS A 24 -11.18 4.60 -4.35
C LYS A 24 -12.17 3.54 -3.87
N ALA A 25 -13.21 3.25 -4.65
CA ALA A 25 -14.25 2.34 -4.26
C ALA A 25 -13.81 0.86 -4.38
N PRO A 26 -14.40 -0.05 -3.58
CA PRO A 26 -14.27 -1.49 -3.77
C PRO A 26 -14.51 -1.90 -5.23
N GLY A 27 -13.68 -2.81 -5.72
CA GLY A 27 -13.65 -3.24 -7.12
C GLY A 27 -12.73 -2.42 -8.02
N SER A 28 -12.29 -1.23 -7.60
CA SER A 28 -11.32 -0.44 -8.39
C SER A 28 -9.98 -1.15 -8.51
N VAL A 29 -9.36 -1.05 -9.69
CA VAL A 29 -8.03 -1.60 -9.97
C VAL A 29 -7.06 -0.47 -10.26
N ARG A 30 -5.89 -0.53 -9.61
CA ARG A 30 -4.84 0.48 -9.70
C ARG A 30 -3.50 -0.16 -10.02
N LEU A 31 -2.66 0.54 -10.76
CA LEU A 31 -1.25 0.18 -10.93
C LEU A 31 -0.39 1.19 -10.19
N VAL A 32 0.28 0.74 -9.14
CA VAL A 32 1.27 1.51 -8.39
C VAL A 32 2.63 1.27 -9.01
N LYS A 33 3.33 2.35 -9.38
CA LYS A 33 4.73 2.30 -9.83
C LYS A 33 5.62 2.85 -8.73
N TYR A 34 6.51 2.01 -8.21
CA TYR A 34 7.46 2.37 -7.17
C TYR A 34 8.73 2.99 -7.79
N GLY A 35 9.37 3.85 -7.01
CA GLY A 35 10.69 4.38 -7.33
C GLY A 35 11.80 3.55 -6.69
N GLU A 36 12.90 4.20 -6.30
CA GLU A 36 14.14 3.53 -5.88
C GLU A 36 14.08 2.94 -4.45
N GLY A 37 12.91 2.99 -3.80
CA GLY A 37 12.72 2.59 -2.41
C GLY A 37 12.53 1.10 -2.17
N LEU A 38 12.28 0.30 -3.21
CA LEU A 38 12.08 -1.15 -3.11
C LEU A 38 12.98 -1.89 -4.12
N PRO A 39 14.00 -2.64 -3.67
CA PRO A 39 14.75 -3.49 -4.57
C PRO A 39 13.82 -4.59 -5.12
N LEU A 40 13.88 -4.83 -6.43
CA LEU A 40 13.13 -5.87 -7.17
C LEU A 40 11.61 -5.64 -7.33
N ILE A 41 11.01 -4.67 -6.65
CA ILE A 41 9.58 -4.37 -6.77
C ILE A 41 9.41 -2.99 -7.39
N THR A 42 9.14 -2.94 -8.70
CA THR A 42 8.91 -1.68 -9.42
C THR A 42 7.43 -1.42 -9.64
N THR A 43 6.58 -2.46 -9.58
CA THR A 43 5.14 -2.32 -9.77
C THR A 43 4.32 -3.17 -8.80
N SER A 44 3.09 -2.73 -8.54
CA SER A 44 2.06 -3.50 -7.86
C SER A 44 0.72 -3.17 -8.50
N LYS A 45 0.06 -4.16 -9.09
CA LYS A 45 -1.33 -4.02 -9.55
C LYS A 45 -2.24 -4.44 -8.42
N GLU A 46 -3.05 -3.51 -7.95
CA GLU A 46 -3.84 -3.66 -6.73
C GLU A 46 -5.32 -3.55 -7.03
N LYS A 47 -6.11 -4.41 -6.40
CA LYS A 47 -7.57 -4.31 -6.37
C LYS A 47 -8.03 -3.86 -5.00
N ILE A 48 -8.88 -2.84 -4.94
CA ILE A 48 -9.55 -2.45 -3.70
C ILE A 48 -10.61 -3.48 -3.35
N GLU A 49 -10.48 -4.11 -2.19
CA GLU A 49 -11.41 -5.12 -1.70
C GLU A 49 -12.50 -4.49 -0.82
N ALA A 50 -12.11 -3.56 0.05
CA ALA A 50 -13.02 -2.91 0.98
C ALA A 50 -12.54 -1.52 1.35
N VAL A 51 -13.50 -0.62 1.60
CA VAL A 51 -13.29 0.70 2.19
C VAL A 51 -14.40 0.95 3.18
N ASP A 52 -14.03 1.40 4.38
CA ASP A 52 -14.96 1.85 5.40
C ASP A 52 -14.54 3.25 5.83
N GLU A 53 -15.27 4.26 5.35
CA GLU A 53 -14.96 5.66 5.65
C GLU A 53 -15.24 6.03 7.12
N ALA A 54 -16.22 5.37 7.75
CA ALA A 54 -16.59 5.60 9.14
C ALA A 54 -15.48 5.11 10.08
N ASN A 55 -14.98 3.89 9.83
CA ASN A 55 -13.90 3.28 10.59
C ASN A 55 -12.50 3.61 10.05
N LYS A 56 -12.40 4.40 8.98
CA LYS A 56 -11.15 4.80 8.31
C LYS A 56 -10.26 3.60 7.97
N THR A 57 -10.86 2.58 7.37
CA THR A 57 -10.16 1.37 6.95
C THR A 57 -10.22 1.18 5.44
N MET A 58 -9.18 0.54 4.89
CA MET A 58 -9.10 0.13 3.50
C MET A 58 -8.38 -1.21 3.41
N ALA A 59 -8.89 -2.12 2.59
CA ALA A 59 -8.23 -3.38 2.26
C ALA A 59 -8.03 -3.50 0.75
N TYR A 60 -6.92 -4.10 0.34
CA TYR A 60 -6.58 -4.33 -1.06
C TYR A 60 -5.83 -5.66 -1.25
N SER A 61 -5.96 -6.25 -2.43
CA SER A 61 -5.19 -7.41 -2.86
C SER A 61 -4.20 -7.00 -3.94
N VAL A 62 -3.00 -7.57 -3.93
CA VAL A 62 -2.07 -7.48 -5.08
C VAL A 62 -2.43 -8.61 -6.04
N ILE A 63 -2.79 -8.24 -7.27
CA ILE A 63 -3.30 -9.16 -8.30
C ILE A 63 -2.34 -9.35 -9.47
N ASP A 64 -1.32 -8.49 -9.60
CA ASP A 64 -0.24 -8.59 -10.60
C ASP A 64 0.98 -7.75 -10.14
N GLY A 65 2.12 -7.94 -10.79
CA GLY A 65 3.40 -7.30 -10.48
C GLY A 65 4.40 -8.26 -9.83
N GLU A 66 5.53 -7.73 -9.37
CA GLU A 66 6.64 -8.57 -8.92
C GLU A 66 6.33 -9.33 -7.62
N LEU A 67 5.48 -8.76 -6.75
CA LEU A 67 5.05 -9.39 -5.49
C LEU A 67 4.37 -10.76 -5.69
N ILE A 68 3.59 -10.94 -6.76
CA ILE A 68 2.87 -12.21 -6.98
C ILE A 68 3.79 -13.35 -7.43
N SER A 69 5.03 -13.05 -7.83
CA SER A 69 6.05 -14.09 -8.09
C SER A 69 6.60 -14.70 -6.80
N PHE A 70 6.54 -13.95 -5.69
CA PHE A 70 6.97 -14.40 -4.37
C PHE A 70 5.80 -14.95 -3.54
N TYR A 71 4.61 -14.38 -3.71
CA TYR A 71 3.42 -14.72 -2.91
C TYR A 71 2.24 -15.07 -3.82
N LYS A 72 1.68 -16.27 -3.66
CA LYS A 72 0.45 -16.69 -4.37
C LYS A 72 -0.72 -15.79 -4.06
N THR A 73 -0.80 -15.34 -2.82
CA THR A 73 -1.78 -14.37 -2.36
C THR A 73 -1.07 -13.32 -1.52
N PHE A 74 -1.46 -12.07 -1.70
CA PHE A 74 -1.01 -10.97 -0.87
C PHE A 74 -2.16 -9.98 -0.70
N LYS A 75 -2.69 -9.89 0.52
CA LYS A 75 -3.75 -8.97 0.91
C LYS A 75 -3.24 -8.06 2.00
N ALA A 76 -3.52 -6.77 1.89
CA ALA A 76 -3.10 -5.79 2.87
C ALA A 76 -4.28 -4.95 3.34
N GLN A 77 -4.21 -4.52 4.58
CA GLN A 77 -5.19 -3.68 5.22
C GLN A 77 -4.49 -2.51 5.92
N ALA A 78 -5.05 -1.32 5.75
CA ALA A 78 -4.69 -0.12 6.49
C ALA A 78 -5.90 0.35 7.32
N ALA A 79 -5.65 0.76 8.56
CA ALA A 79 -6.64 1.37 9.43
C ALA A 79 -6.01 2.55 10.17
N VAL A 80 -6.74 3.67 10.26
CA VAL A 80 -6.33 4.83 11.07
C VAL A 80 -7.19 4.87 12.32
N VAL A 81 -6.58 4.64 13.48
CA VAL A 81 -7.29 4.63 14.77
C VAL A 81 -6.86 5.79 15.65
N PRO A 82 -7.77 6.43 16.41
CA PRO A 82 -7.39 7.45 17.39
C PRO A 82 -6.42 6.89 18.44
N LYS A 83 -5.41 7.68 18.81
CA LYS A 83 -4.46 7.34 19.88
C LYS A 83 -3.99 8.60 20.60
N GLY A 84 -4.59 8.87 21.77
CA GLY A 84 -4.32 10.10 22.53
C GLY A 84 -4.72 11.34 21.73
N GLU A 85 -3.84 12.33 21.65
CA GLU A 85 -4.03 13.54 20.84
C GLU A 85 -3.76 13.33 19.34
N GLY A 86 -3.29 12.14 18.94
CA GLY A 86 -2.93 11.82 17.57
C GLY A 86 -3.69 10.62 17.01
N SER A 87 -3.14 10.06 15.93
CA SER A 87 -3.63 8.85 15.28
C SER A 87 -2.54 7.80 15.19
N LEU A 88 -2.94 6.53 15.17
CA LEU A 88 -2.08 5.39 14.87
C LEU A 88 -2.54 4.76 13.55
N VAL A 89 -1.62 4.66 12.59
CA VAL A 89 -1.82 3.85 11.39
C VAL A 89 -1.45 2.41 11.71
N LYS A 90 -2.40 1.49 11.53
CA LYS A 90 -2.16 0.05 11.54
C LYS A 90 -2.12 -0.42 10.10
N TRP A 91 -0.99 -0.99 9.69
CA TRP A 91 -0.86 -1.68 8.42
C TRP A 91 -0.53 -3.15 8.68
N SER A 92 -1.25 -4.05 8.03
CA SER A 92 -1.05 -5.50 8.14
C SER A 92 -1.22 -6.16 6.79
N CYS A 93 -0.56 -7.30 6.60
CA CYS A 93 -0.75 -8.13 5.42
C CYS A 93 -0.96 -9.60 5.77
N GLU A 94 -1.80 -10.26 4.98
CA GLU A 94 -1.97 -11.70 4.93
C GLU A 94 -1.40 -12.18 3.60
N PHE A 95 -0.58 -13.23 3.63
CA PHE A 95 0.09 -13.74 2.44
C PHE A 95 0.26 -15.25 2.46
N GLU A 96 0.29 -15.84 1.27
CA GLU A 96 0.69 -17.24 1.06
C GLU A 96 1.95 -17.25 0.19
N LYS A 97 3.03 -17.84 0.70
CA LYS A 97 4.30 -17.96 -0.04
C LYS A 97 4.13 -18.83 -1.29
N ALA A 98 4.74 -18.42 -2.39
CA ALA A 98 4.80 -19.24 -3.60
C ALA A 98 5.68 -20.48 -3.41
N GLN A 99 6.74 -20.35 -2.61
CA GLN A 99 7.68 -21.42 -2.26
C GLN A 99 8.04 -21.33 -0.78
N GLU A 100 8.35 -22.46 -0.13
CA GLU A 100 8.66 -22.51 1.31
C GLU A 100 9.83 -21.58 1.69
N GLU A 101 10.82 -21.49 0.80
CA GLU A 101 12.03 -20.68 0.95
C GLU A 101 11.81 -19.17 0.76
N THR A 102 10.62 -18.76 0.27
CA THR A 102 10.31 -17.35 0.07
C THR A 102 10.39 -16.62 1.42
N PRO A 103 11.09 -15.48 1.52
CA PRO A 103 11.13 -14.71 2.76
C PRO A 103 9.76 -14.13 3.11
N ASN A 104 9.59 -13.74 4.37
CA ASN A 104 8.43 -12.93 4.75
C ASN A 104 8.54 -11.54 4.08
N PRO A 105 7.43 -10.82 3.88
CA PRO A 105 7.42 -9.52 3.19
C PRO A 105 7.91 -8.37 4.07
N ASP A 106 8.98 -8.60 4.85
CA ASP A 106 9.51 -7.63 5.81
C ASP A 106 10.00 -6.36 5.10
N LEU A 107 10.62 -6.49 3.93
CA LEU A 107 11.01 -5.35 3.09
C LEU A 107 9.79 -4.46 2.73
N PHE A 108 8.67 -5.06 2.35
CA PHE A 108 7.46 -4.32 1.99
C PHE A 108 6.81 -3.69 3.23
N LYS A 109 6.84 -4.39 4.36
CA LYS A 109 6.39 -3.88 5.65
C LYS A 109 7.20 -2.66 6.09
N ASP A 110 8.52 -2.71 6.00
CA ASP A 110 9.42 -1.60 6.36
C ASP A 110 9.21 -0.40 5.44
N PHE A 111 9.00 -0.64 4.15
CA PHE A 111 8.63 0.40 3.19
C PHE A 111 7.29 1.06 3.54
N ALA A 112 6.27 0.28 3.93
CA ALA A 112 4.98 0.81 4.36
C ALA A 112 5.12 1.66 5.64
N VAL A 113 5.83 1.16 6.66
CA VAL A 113 6.11 1.90 7.90
C VAL A 113 6.82 3.21 7.63
N LYS A 114 7.89 3.19 6.82
CA LYS A 114 8.64 4.40 6.45
C LYS A 114 7.76 5.39 5.68
N THR A 115 6.90 4.89 4.80
CA THR A 115 5.97 5.73 4.03
C THR A 115 4.95 6.42 4.93
N PHE A 116 4.37 5.73 5.91
CA PHE A 116 3.42 6.35 6.82
C PHE A 116 4.06 7.34 7.79
N HIS A 117 5.29 7.08 8.26
CA HIS A 117 6.05 8.07 9.03
C HIS A 117 6.35 9.34 8.22
N ASP A 118 6.79 9.19 6.97
CA ASP A 118 7.09 10.35 6.13
C ASP A 118 5.80 11.12 5.77
N LEU A 119 4.66 10.43 5.65
CA LEU A 119 3.34 11.05 5.47
C LEU A 119 2.92 11.88 6.68
N ASP A 120 3.13 11.38 7.90
CA ASP A 120 2.87 12.15 9.12
C ASP A 120 3.67 13.46 9.14
N ALA A 121 4.97 13.39 8.83
CA ALA A 121 5.84 14.57 8.74
C ALA A 121 5.46 15.53 7.60
N TYR A 122 4.96 15.00 6.47
CA TYR A 122 4.48 15.82 5.35
C TYR A 122 3.19 16.57 5.73
N LEU A 123 2.23 15.88 6.37
CA LEU A 123 0.95 16.47 6.77
C LEU A 123 1.09 17.54 7.86
N LEU A 124 2.08 17.42 8.74
CA LEU A 124 2.39 18.45 9.75
C LEU A 124 2.98 19.74 9.14
N LYS A 125 3.46 19.69 7.89
CA LYS A 125 4.05 20.83 7.17
C LYS A 125 3.12 21.40 6.09
N ALA A 126 2.04 20.70 5.77
CA ALA A 126 1.11 21.00 4.68
C ALA A 126 0.02 22.00 5.08
#